data_AF-A0A1I7SKP7-F1
#
_entry.id   AF-A0A1I7SKP7-F1
#
_cell.length_a   1.000
_cell.length_b   1.000
_cell.length_c   1.000
_cell.angle_alpha   90.00
_cell.angle_beta   90.00
_cell.angle_gamma   90.00
#
_symmetry.space_group_name_H-M   'P 1'
#
loop_
_entity.id
_entity.type
_entity.pdbx_description
1 polymer ?
#
loop_
_entity_poly.entity_id
_entity_poly.type
_entity_poly.pdbx_seq_one_letter_code
_entity_poly.pdbx_strand_id
1 'polypeptide(L)'
;MMALFSLAVLAFSVVAVDSAAWPNPSGSTKVPKKMVIKAGQVFDGKNQRFVSGWGGGDQEEGQDPIFELEAGASIKNVVIGAPAADGIHCLGSCDITNVFWEDVGEDAATFKGKAS
;
A
#
# COMPACT_ATOMS: atom_id res chain seq x y z
N MET A 1 25.41 -62.69 15.15
CA MET A 1 24.10 -62.21 14.68
C MET A 1 23.87 -60.84 15.30
N MET A 2 24.15 -59.74 14.59
CA MET A 2 23.89 -58.39 15.07
C MET A 2 22.99 -57.71 14.02
N ALA A 3 21.73 -57.53 14.36
CA ALA A 3 20.77 -56.84 13.48
C ALA A 3 20.98 -55.33 13.61
N LEU A 4 21.33 -54.70 12.50
CA LEU A 4 21.37 -53.24 12.36
C LEU A 4 19.93 -52.73 12.20
N PHE A 5 19.41 -52.02 13.20
CA PHE A 5 18.18 -51.24 13.05
C PHE A 5 18.54 -49.89 12.41
N SER A 6 18.01 -49.66 11.19
CA SER A 6 18.17 -48.40 10.47
C SER A 6 17.21 -47.36 11.04
N LEU A 7 17.76 -46.28 11.61
CA LEU A 7 16.97 -45.12 12.05
C LEU A 7 16.64 -44.26 10.82
N ALA A 8 15.39 -44.22 10.40
CA ALA A 8 14.93 -43.31 9.36
C ALA A 8 14.83 -41.90 9.94
N VAL A 9 15.68 -40.98 9.46
CA VAL A 9 15.61 -39.56 9.79
C VAL A 9 14.51 -38.92 8.93
N LEU A 10 13.41 -38.49 9.55
CA LEU A 10 12.40 -37.65 8.91
C LEU A 10 12.93 -36.21 8.82
N ALA A 11 13.26 -35.77 7.60
CA ALA A 11 13.58 -34.38 7.34
C ALA A 11 12.28 -33.55 7.27
N PHE A 12 12.10 -32.64 8.23
CA PHE A 12 11.09 -31.59 8.12
C PHE A 12 11.68 -30.45 7.29
N SER A 13 11.11 -30.20 6.12
CA SER A 13 11.45 -29.02 5.31
C SER A 13 10.81 -27.78 5.94
N VAL A 14 11.63 -26.86 6.43
CA VAL A 14 11.19 -25.49 6.70
C VAL A 14 10.99 -24.79 5.35
N VAL A 15 9.73 -24.54 4.99
CA VAL A 15 9.41 -23.63 3.88
C VAL A 15 9.58 -22.21 4.41
N ALA A 16 10.58 -21.49 3.90
CA ALA A 16 10.68 -20.06 4.12
C ALA A 16 9.46 -19.39 3.50
N VAL A 17 8.66 -18.72 4.32
CA VAL A 17 7.57 -17.87 3.85
C VAL A 17 8.21 -16.59 3.34
N ASP A 18 8.21 -16.39 2.03
CA ASP A 18 8.65 -15.13 1.41
C ASP A 18 7.59 -14.06 1.70
N SER A 19 7.76 -13.34 2.82
CA SER A 19 6.96 -12.16 3.10
C SER A 19 7.38 -11.05 2.14
N ALA A 20 6.42 -10.36 1.52
CA ALA A 20 6.73 -9.17 0.73
C ALA A 20 7.62 -8.22 1.56
N ALA A 21 8.84 -7.98 1.08
CA ALA A 21 9.79 -7.12 1.78
C ALA A 21 9.20 -5.71 1.88
N TRP A 22 9.34 -5.10 3.06
CA TRP A 22 8.99 -3.70 3.22
C TRP A 22 9.80 -2.84 2.22
N PRO A 23 9.18 -1.87 1.52
CA PRO A 23 9.89 -1.07 0.54
C PRO A 23 10.96 -0.20 1.22
N ASN A 24 12.06 0.05 0.50
CA ASN A 24 13.01 1.10 0.83
C ASN A 24 12.79 2.26 -0.15
N PRO A 25 12.08 3.34 0.23
CA PRO A 25 11.68 4.37 -0.71
C PRO A 25 12.86 5.09 -1.37
N SER A 26 12.75 5.38 -2.67
CA SER A 26 13.78 6.06 -3.46
C SER A 26 13.94 7.55 -3.12
N GLY A 27 12.98 8.12 -2.39
CA GLY A 27 12.94 9.51 -1.97
C GLY A 27 11.63 9.81 -1.26
N SER A 28 11.47 11.05 -0.77
CA SER A 28 10.26 11.50 -0.09
C SER A 28 9.76 12.82 -0.68
N THR A 29 8.47 12.90 -0.96
CA THR A 29 7.78 14.08 -1.50
C THR A 29 6.66 14.49 -0.54
N LYS A 30 6.73 15.72 -0.03
CA LYS A 30 5.60 16.35 0.64
C LYS A 30 4.66 16.91 -0.42
N VAL A 31 3.47 16.34 -0.53
CA VAL A 31 2.47 16.74 -1.50
C VAL A 31 1.81 18.04 -1.01
N PRO A 32 1.66 19.09 -1.84
CA PRO A 32 1.07 20.36 -1.38
C PRO A 32 -0.47 20.41 -1.46
N LYS A 33 -1.09 19.52 -2.24
CA LYS A 33 -2.55 19.34 -2.38
C LYS A 33 -2.85 17.94 -2.92
N LYS A 34 -4.09 17.45 -2.78
CA LYS A 34 -4.46 16.11 -3.29
C LYS A 34 -4.08 15.89 -4.75
N MET A 35 -3.61 14.68 -5.05
CA MET A 35 -3.20 14.25 -6.39
C MET A 35 -4.35 13.49 -7.06
N VAL A 36 -4.93 14.09 -8.10
CA VAL A 36 -6.02 13.46 -8.85
C VAL A 36 -5.45 12.63 -9.99
N ILE A 37 -5.72 11.32 -9.99
CA ILE A 37 -5.39 10.41 -11.08
C ILE A 37 -6.64 10.23 -11.93
N LYS A 38 -6.56 10.64 -13.20
CA LYS A 38 -7.73 10.69 -14.07
C LYS A 38 -8.21 9.30 -14.48
N ALA A 39 -9.48 9.23 -14.88
CA ALA A 39 -10.12 7.97 -15.24
C ALA A 39 -9.28 7.16 -16.24
N GLY A 40 -9.06 5.87 -15.94
CA GLY A 40 -8.25 4.96 -16.75
C GLY A 40 -6.74 5.20 -16.75
N GLN A 41 -6.23 6.20 -16.01
CA GLN A 41 -4.79 6.48 -15.95
C GLN A 41 -4.09 5.67 -14.87
N VAL A 42 -2.80 5.41 -15.10
CA VAL A 42 -1.93 4.72 -14.15
C VAL A 42 -0.94 5.72 -13.55
N PHE A 43 -0.92 5.82 -12.23
CA PHE A 43 0.14 6.48 -11.48
C PHE A 43 1.17 5.44 -11.02
N ASP A 44 2.41 5.57 -11.49
CA ASP A 44 3.55 4.78 -10.99
C ASP A 44 4.43 5.68 -10.13
N GLY A 45 4.40 5.45 -8.82
CA GLY A 45 5.20 6.19 -7.85
C GLY A 45 6.68 5.87 -7.88
N LYS A 46 7.13 4.87 -8.65
CA LYS A 46 8.54 4.47 -8.77
C LYS A 46 9.23 4.29 -7.41
N ASN A 47 8.51 3.68 -6.47
CA ASN A 47 8.95 3.42 -5.10
C ASN A 47 9.28 4.72 -4.33
N GLN A 48 8.65 5.85 -4.66
CA GLN A 48 8.78 7.10 -3.89
C GLN A 48 7.84 7.09 -2.68
N ARG A 49 8.25 7.78 -1.61
CA ARG A 49 7.40 8.11 -0.46
C ARG A 49 6.64 9.41 -0.71
N PHE A 50 5.36 9.43 -0.36
CA PHE A 50 4.48 10.60 -0.41
C PHE A 50 3.89 10.88 0.97
N VAL A 51 3.91 12.15 1.37
CA VAL A 51 3.43 12.62 2.67
C VAL A 51 2.47 13.79 2.47
N SER A 52 1.39 13.85 3.24
CA SER A 52 0.41 14.93 3.14
C SER A 52 1.01 16.28 3.57
N GLY A 53 0.56 17.34 2.89
CA GLY A 53 0.87 18.72 3.22
C GLY A 53 -0.13 19.40 4.17
N TRP A 54 -1.30 18.79 4.38
CA TRP A 54 -2.49 19.47 4.92
C TRP A 54 -3.31 18.67 5.96
N GLY A 55 -3.02 17.38 6.19
CA GLY A 55 -3.69 16.55 7.18
C GLY A 55 -2.74 16.11 8.31
N GLY A 56 -3.28 15.88 9.50
CA GLY A 56 -2.51 15.49 10.70
C GLY A 56 -2.34 13.98 10.87
N GLY A 57 -3.12 13.18 10.14
CA GLY A 57 -3.21 11.73 10.35
C GLY A 57 -3.96 11.35 11.65
N ASP A 58 -4.79 12.27 12.16
CA ASP A 58 -5.69 12.01 13.28
C ASP A 58 -6.98 11.32 12.80
N GLN A 59 -7.97 11.24 13.68
CA GLN A 59 -9.27 10.62 13.41
C GLN A 59 -10.36 11.68 13.14
N GLU A 60 -9.97 12.92 12.76
CA GLU A 60 -10.96 13.89 12.30
C GLU A 60 -11.55 13.44 10.96
N GLU A 61 -12.85 13.22 10.95
CA GLU A 61 -13.60 12.77 9.77
C GLU A 61 -13.60 13.82 8.65
N GLY A 62 -13.46 13.36 7.41
CA GLY A 62 -13.63 14.19 6.22
C GLY A 62 -12.37 14.91 5.76
N GLN A 63 -11.19 14.38 6.11
CA GLN A 63 -9.91 14.84 5.56
C GLN A 63 -9.85 14.58 4.04
N ASP A 64 -9.11 15.43 3.31
CA ASP A 64 -8.85 15.18 1.88
C ASP A 64 -7.80 14.06 1.73
N PRO A 65 -7.94 13.14 0.76
CA PRO A 65 -6.99 12.06 0.54
C PRO A 65 -5.69 12.61 -0.07
N ILE A 66 -4.59 11.88 0.08
CA ILE A 66 -3.36 12.18 -0.67
C ILE A 66 -3.58 11.92 -2.16
N PHE A 67 -4.22 10.80 -2.50
CA PHE A 67 -4.54 10.41 -3.87
C PHE A 67 -6.04 10.23 -4.06
N GLU A 68 -6.59 10.87 -5.08
CA GLU A 68 -7.98 10.70 -5.52
C GLU A 68 -7.96 10.04 -6.90
N LEU A 69 -8.44 8.81 -6.96
CA LEU A 69 -8.46 7.98 -8.17
C LEU A 69 -9.86 8.05 -8.77
N GLU A 70 -9.97 8.66 -9.93
CA GLU A 70 -11.19 8.60 -10.74
C GLU A 70 -11.44 7.15 -11.22
N ALA A 71 -12.66 6.85 -11.66
CA ALA A 71 -13.05 5.50 -12.05
C ALA A 71 -12.11 4.88 -13.11
N GLY A 72 -11.67 3.66 -12.86
CA GLY A 72 -10.72 2.91 -13.68
C GLY A 72 -9.26 3.33 -13.53
N ALA A 73 -8.92 4.28 -12.66
CA ALA A 73 -7.54 4.65 -12.41
C ALA A 73 -6.80 3.59 -11.58
N SER A 74 -5.48 3.50 -11.79
CA SER A 74 -4.60 2.60 -11.04
C SER A 74 -3.46 3.37 -10.39
N ILE A 75 -3.03 2.91 -9.22
CA ILE A 75 -1.85 3.41 -8.50
C ILE A 75 -0.93 2.25 -8.15
N LYS A 76 0.38 2.45 -8.35
CA LYS A 76 1.37 1.44 -8.00
C LYS A 76 2.72 1.97 -7.56
N ASN A 77 3.45 1.13 -6.81
CA ASN A 77 4.83 1.39 -6.37
C ASN A 77 4.94 2.69 -5.57
N VAL A 78 4.06 2.86 -4.58
CA VAL A 78 3.96 4.06 -3.76
C VAL A 78 4.15 3.69 -2.30
N VAL A 79 4.90 4.52 -1.57
CA VAL A 79 4.92 4.47 -0.11
C VAL A 79 4.22 5.72 0.41
N ILE A 80 3.28 5.56 1.33
CA ILE A 80 2.55 6.64 1.98
C ILE A 80 3.10 6.78 3.40
N GLY A 81 3.69 7.93 3.69
CA GLY A 81 4.29 8.23 4.99
C GLY A 81 3.44 9.20 5.82
N ALA A 82 3.78 9.33 7.10
CA ALA A 82 3.07 10.21 8.03
C ALA A 82 3.41 11.71 7.83
N PRO A 83 2.42 12.63 7.92
CA PRO A 83 1.00 12.34 8.03
C PRO A 83 0.40 11.84 6.71
N ALA A 84 -0.45 10.81 6.80
CA ALA A 84 -1.07 10.16 5.65
C ALA A 84 -2.45 10.75 5.25
N ALA A 85 -2.96 11.72 6.02
CA ALA A 85 -4.31 12.29 5.85
C ALA A 85 -5.37 11.18 5.67
N ASP A 86 -6.28 11.33 4.72
CA ASP A 86 -7.31 10.31 4.42
C ASP A 86 -6.88 9.34 3.29
N GLY A 87 -5.58 9.02 3.24
CA GLY A 87 -5.03 7.97 2.39
C GLY A 87 -5.36 8.10 0.89
N ILE A 88 -6.04 7.10 0.34
CA ILE A 88 -6.42 6.99 -1.08
C ILE A 88 -7.95 6.91 -1.22
N HIS A 89 -8.56 7.79 -2.01
CA HIS A 89 -9.98 7.65 -2.39
C HIS A 89 -10.15 7.09 -3.78
N CYS A 90 -10.98 6.06 -3.91
CA CYS A 90 -11.41 5.53 -5.20
C CYS A 90 -12.84 5.95 -5.51
N LEU A 91 -13.03 6.78 -6.54
CA LEU A 91 -14.33 7.31 -6.97
C LEU A 91 -15.11 6.35 -7.88
N GLY A 92 -14.58 5.15 -8.10
CA GLY A 92 -15.16 4.02 -8.83
C GLY A 92 -14.24 2.81 -8.63
N SER A 93 -14.36 1.80 -9.49
CA SER A 93 -13.38 0.70 -9.55
C SER A 93 -11.97 1.27 -9.75
N CYS A 94 -10.99 0.84 -8.96
CA CYS A 94 -9.61 1.30 -9.02
C CYS A 94 -8.66 0.13 -8.68
N ASP A 95 -7.42 0.21 -9.15
CA ASP A 95 -6.38 -0.75 -8.76
C ASP A 95 -5.35 -0.09 -7.85
N ILE A 96 -5.09 -0.70 -6.70
CA ILE A 96 -4.03 -0.30 -5.77
C ILE A 96 -3.05 -1.47 -5.68
N THR A 97 -1.87 -1.33 -6.28
CA THR A 97 -0.90 -2.43 -6.40
C THR A 97 0.46 -2.03 -5.83
N ASN A 98 1.03 -2.83 -4.93
CA ASN A 98 2.35 -2.54 -4.36
C ASN A 98 2.41 -1.13 -3.73
N VAL A 99 1.41 -0.84 -2.88
CA VAL A 99 1.30 0.40 -2.10
C VAL A 99 1.42 0.06 -0.61
N PHE A 100 2.23 0.82 0.11
CA PHE A 100 2.50 0.61 1.52
C PHE A 100 2.17 1.88 2.31
N TRP A 101 1.49 1.74 3.44
CA TRP A 101 1.26 2.82 4.40
C TRP A 101 2.18 2.59 5.59
N GLU A 102 3.13 3.50 5.81
CA GLU A 102 4.04 3.44 6.97
C GLU A 102 3.32 3.80 8.27
N ASP A 103 2.32 4.67 8.17
CA ASP A 103 1.42 5.06 9.25
C ASP A 103 0.09 5.45 8.60
N VAL A 104 -0.99 4.78 9.02
CA VAL A 104 -2.33 5.06 8.48
C VAL A 104 -2.86 6.33 9.17
N GLY A 105 -3.44 7.25 8.39
CA GLY A 105 -4.05 8.45 8.93
C GLY A 105 -5.47 8.18 9.42
N GLU A 106 -6.46 8.89 8.87
CA GLU A 106 -7.88 8.58 9.11
C GLU A 106 -8.19 7.19 8.54
N ASP A 107 -8.22 7.08 7.20
CA ASP A 107 -8.29 5.82 6.48
C ASP A 107 -7.03 5.56 5.64
N ALA A 108 -6.74 4.28 5.39
CA ALA A 108 -5.73 3.89 4.41
C ALA A 108 -6.26 4.07 2.98
N ALA A 109 -7.45 3.55 2.72
CA ALA A 109 -8.14 3.69 1.44
C ALA A 109 -9.65 3.62 1.61
N THR A 110 -10.35 4.52 0.91
CA THR A 110 -11.81 4.67 0.99
C THR A 110 -12.43 4.51 -0.40
N PHE A 111 -13.33 3.55 -0.55
CA PHE A 111 -14.06 3.31 -1.79
C PHE A 111 -15.36 4.11 -1.77
N LYS A 112 -15.35 5.29 -2.44
CA LYS A 112 -16.49 6.22 -2.49
C LYS A 112 -17.40 5.99 -3.70
N GLY A 113 -16.90 5.31 -4.74
CA GLY A 113 -17.68 4.95 -5.93
C GLY A 113 -18.51 3.67 -5.79
N LYS A 114 -19.32 3.36 -6.80
CA LYS A 114 -19.95 2.04 -6.91
C LYS A 114 -18.98 1.05 -7.53
N ALA A 115 -18.94 -0.18 -6.99
CA ALA A 115 -18.34 -1.30 -7.70
C ALA A 115 -19.14 -1.56 -8.99
N SER A 116 -18.43 -1.72 -10.11
CA SER A 116 -18.98 -2.03 -11.43
C SER A 116 -19.08 -3.54 -11.67
#